data_AF-A0A919I0I3-F1
#
_entry.id   AF-A0A919I0I3-F1
#
_cell.length_a   1.000
_cell.length_b   1.000
_cell.length_c   1.000
_cell.angle_alpha   90.00
_cell.angle_beta   90.00
_cell.angle_gamma   90.00
#
_symmetry.space_group_name_H-M   'P 1'
#
loop_
_entity.id
_entity.type
_entity.pdbx_description
1 polymer ?
#
loop_
_entity_poly.entity_id
_entity_poly.type
_entity_poly.pdbx_seq_one_letter_code
_entity_poly.pdbx_strand_id
1 'polypeptide(L)'
;MRIFMENTGQLAVAEIPCDADGVNYVGESRIDGVPGSASPILLHFLDVAGSSCGALLPTGRVRDRFDGVEVTCIDNGMPVILLRACDLGCTGYETREQLDNDDALKRRLESIACRPGR
;
A
#
# COMPACT_ATOMS: atom_id res chain seq x y z
N MET A 1 2.54 20.42 9.50
CA MET A 1 1.49 19.86 10.39
C MET A 1 1.89 18.46 10.84
N ARG A 2 1.66 18.10 12.11
CA ARG A 2 1.90 16.75 12.65
C ARG A 2 0.56 16.07 12.88
N ILE A 3 0.37 14.87 12.34
CA ILE A 3 -0.89 14.12 12.33
C ILE A 3 -0.66 12.79 13.02
N PHE A 4 -1.39 12.54 14.11
CA PHE A 4 -1.42 11.23 14.75
C PHE A 4 -2.52 10.37 14.11
N MET A 5 -2.15 9.24 13.54
CA MET A 5 -3.08 8.32 12.88
C MET A 5 -3.57 7.28 13.88
N GLU A 6 -4.75 7.51 14.48
CA GLU A 6 -5.28 6.70 15.58
C GLU A 6 -5.42 5.21 15.24
N ASN A 7 -5.70 4.88 13.97
CA ASN A 7 -5.86 3.51 13.49
C ASN A 7 -4.58 2.67 13.60
N THR A 8 -3.41 3.27 13.43
CA THR A 8 -2.10 2.58 13.42
C THR A 8 -1.16 3.05 14.53
N GLY A 9 -1.54 4.09 15.28
CA GLY A 9 -0.69 4.72 16.30
C GLY A 9 0.53 5.46 15.72
N GLN A 10 0.57 5.65 14.40
CA GLN A 10 1.73 6.22 13.71
C GLN A 10 1.61 7.74 13.55
N LEU A 11 2.75 8.37 13.26
CA LEU A 11 2.84 9.81 13.03
C LEU A 11 3.12 10.10 11.56
N ALA A 12 2.30 10.95 10.95
CA ALA A 12 2.57 11.57 9.66
C ALA A 12 2.91 13.05 9.83
N VAL A 13 3.88 13.55 9.06
CA VAL A 13 4.17 14.98 8.96
C VAL A 13 3.76 15.47 7.58
N ALA A 14 2.82 16.39 7.55
CA ALA A 14 2.34 17.03 6.33
C ALA A 14 2.94 18.42 6.16
N GLU A 15 3.62 18.67 5.05
CA GLU A 15 4.02 20.01 4.63
C GLU A 15 2.93 20.57 3.72
N ILE A 16 2.25 21.60 4.20
CA ILE A 16 1.10 22.22 3.52
C ILE A 16 1.51 23.63 3.12
N PRO A 17 1.50 23.96 1.82
CA PRO A 17 1.75 25.32 1.35
C PRO A 17 0.67 26.28 1.84
N CYS A 18 1.10 27.34 2.51
CA CYS A 18 0.23 28.41 2.99
C CYS A 18 0.80 29.78 2.61
N ASP A 19 -0.08 30.74 2.39
CA ASP A 19 0.23 32.16 2.21
C ASP A 19 -0.54 33.02 3.23
N ALA A 20 -0.61 34.34 2.99
CA ALA A 20 -1.28 35.27 3.89
C ALA A 20 -2.81 35.05 3.98
N ASP A 21 -3.41 34.45 2.95
CA ASP A 21 -4.86 34.22 2.83
C ASP A 21 -5.26 32.80 3.30
N GLY A 22 -4.28 31.94 3.59
CA GLY A 22 -4.46 30.64 4.21
C GLY A 22 -3.80 29.51 3.44
N VAL A 23 -4.49 28.37 3.35
CA VAL A 23 -3.98 27.20 2.63
C VAL A 23 -4.07 27.44 1.12
N ASN A 24 -2.96 27.24 0.41
CA ASN A 24 -2.92 27.36 -1.04
C ASN A 24 -3.22 26.00 -1.68
N TYR A 25 -4.33 25.92 -2.42
CA TYR A 25 -4.75 24.74 -3.17
C TYR A 25 -4.31 24.76 -4.64
N VAL A 26 -3.91 25.91 -5.18
CA VAL A 26 -3.55 26.07 -6.59
C VAL A 26 -2.07 25.74 -6.79
N GLY A 27 -1.78 24.95 -7.82
CA GLY A 27 -0.42 24.59 -8.18
C GLY A 27 -0.35 23.67 -9.39
N GLU A 28 0.87 23.31 -9.77
CA GLU A 28 1.16 22.53 -10.98
C GLU A 28 1.39 21.03 -10.71
N SER A 29 1.27 20.60 -9.45
CA SER A 29 1.49 19.19 -9.09
C SER A 29 0.31 18.32 -9.55
N ARG A 30 0.62 17.11 -10.02
CA ARG A 30 -0.35 16.17 -10.59
C ARG A 30 -0.14 14.79 -9.97
N ILE A 31 -1.23 14.07 -9.74
CA ILE A 31 -1.23 12.67 -9.30
C ILE A 31 -2.12 11.86 -10.23
N ASP A 32 -1.67 10.65 -10.57
CA ASP A 32 -2.42 9.77 -11.46
C ASP A 32 -3.78 9.42 -10.84
N GLY A 33 -4.82 9.41 -11.67
CA GLY A 33 -6.21 9.18 -11.26
C GLY A 33 -7.00 10.43 -10.86
N VAL A 34 -6.38 11.61 -10.77
CA VAL A 34 -7.07 12.88 -10.47
C VAL A 34 -6.94 13.88 -11.63
N PRO A 35 -8.05 14.38 -12.20
CA PRO A 35 -7.99 15.42 -13.23
C PRO A 35 -7.46 16.75 -12.72
N GLY A 36 -6.69 17.46 -13.56
CA GLY A 36 -6.19 18.81 -13.27
C GLY A 36 -4.84 18.79 -12.53
N SER A 37 -4.56 19.89 -11.82
CA SER A 37 -3.36 20.07 -10.99
C SER A 37 -3.70 20.86 -9.73
N ALA A 38 -2.89 20.69 -8.69
CA ALA A 38 -3.06 21.35 -7.40
C ALA A 38 -1.71 21.64 -6.74
N SER A 39 -1.76 22.36 -5.63
CA SER A 39 -0.63 22.58 -4.74
C SER A 39 -0.14 21.25 -4.14
N PRO A 40 1.18 20.99 -4.07
CA PRO A 40 1.71 19.75 -3.52
C PRO A 40 1.54 19.70 -1.99
N ILE A 41 1.24 18.52 -1.47
CA ILE A 41 1.33 18.21 -0.04
C ILE A 41 2.35 17.10 0.12
N LEU A 42 3.48 17.40 0.75
CA LEU A 42 4.48 16.38 1.07
C LEU A 42 4.05 15.69 2.37
N LEU A 43 3.91 14.37 2.32
CA LEU A 43 3.57 13.53 3.47
C LEU A 43 4.78 12.66 3.82
N HIS A 44 5.35 12.89 5.00
CA HIS A 44 6.40 12.05 5.56
C HIS A 44 5.78 11.08 6.57
N PHE A 45 5.95 9.79 6.31
CA PHE A 45 5.52 8.72 7.19
C PHE A 45 6.71 8.29 8.05
N LEU A 46 6.62 8.52 9.37
CA LEU A 46 7.71 8.22 10.29
C LEU A 46 7.43 6.91 11.03
N ASP A 47 8.49 6.13 11.26
CA ASP A 47 8.47 4.89 12.05
C ASP A 47 7.39 3.89 11.62
N VAL A 48 7.20 3.70 10.31
CA VAL A 48 6.11 2.87 9.80
C VAL A 48 6.35 1.36 9.77
N ALA A 49 7.56 0.91 10.09
CA ALA A 49 7.90 -0.51 10.11
C ALA A 49 7.11 -1.24 11.20
N GLY A 50 6.30 -2.23 10.79
CA GLY A 50 5.50 -3.03 11.71
C GLY A 50 4.30 -2.32 12.34
N SER A 51 3.73 -1.31 11.67
CA SER A 51 2.49 -0.58 12.06
C SER A 51 1.45 -1.41 12.80
N SER A 52 1.16 -2.57 12.20
CA SER A 52 -0.02 -3.36 12.48
C SER A 52 0.38 -4.76 12.91
N CYS A 53 1.49 -5.27 12.39
CA CYS A 53 2.00 -6.60 12.65
C CYS A 53 3.16 -6.63 13.65
N GLY A 54 3.63 -5.48 14.15
CA GLY A 54 4.68 -5.37 15.17
C GLY A 54 6.11 -5.64 14.67
N ALA A 55 6.28 -6.06 13.42
CA ALA A 55 7.58 -6.25 12.78
C ALA A 55 7.50 -5.95 11.28
N LEU A 56 8.61 -5.50 10.69
CA LEU A 56 8.71 -5.26 9.24
C LEU A 56 8.40 -6.51 8.42
N LEU A 57 8.90 -7.66 8.86
CA LEU A 57 8.62 -8.97 8.29
C LEU A 57 7.88 -9.79 9.36
N PRO A 58 6.54 -9.81 9.35
CA PRO A 58 5.75 -10.44 10.42
C PRO A 58 6.02 -11.93 10.59
N THR A 59 6.41 -12.62 9.51
CA THR A 59 6.77 -14.05 9.53
C THR A 59 8.21 -14.31 9.95
N GLY A 60 9.02 -13.25 10.12
CA GLY A 60 10.46 -13.33 10.35
C GLY A 60 11.26 -13.79 9.13
N ARG A 61 10.62 -14.02 7.97
CA ARG A 61 11.28 -14.48 6.75
C ARG A 61 11.12 -13.44 5.64
N VAL A 62 12.17 -13.31 4.82
CA VAL A 62 12.12 -12.51 3.59
C VAL A 62 11.27 -13.20 2.53
N ARG A 63 11.21 -14.54 2.54
CA ARG A 63 10.45 -15.36 1.60
C ARG A 63 9.72 -16.47 2.36
N ASP A 64 8.42 -16.52 2.17
CA ASP A 64 7.56 -17.64 2.55
C ASP A 64 7.02 -18.34 1.30
N ARG A 65 6.35 -19.48 1.51
CA ARG A 65 5.73 -20.23 0.43
C ARG A 65 4.31 -20.62 0.77
N PHE A 66 3.34 -20.03 0.08
CA PHE A 66 1.91 -20.29 0.25
C PHE A 66 1.35 -20.83 -1.07
N ASP A 67 0.60 -21.95 -1.00
CA ASP A 67 -0.01 -22.59 -2.18
C ASP A 67 0.98 -22.87 -3.32
N GLY A 68 2.25 -23.16 -2.97
CA GLY A 68 3.33 -23.40 -3.92
C GLY A 68 3.96 -22.14 -4.52
N VAL A 69 3.41 -20.95 -4.24
CA VAL A 69 3.88 -19.63 -4.69
C VAL A 69 4.80 -19.02 -3.65
N GLU A 70 5.88 -18.40 -4.10
CA GLU A 70 6.78 -17.65 -3.22
C GLU A 70 6.21 -16.27 -2.96
N VAL A 71 6.19 -15.88 -1.69
CA VAL A 71 5.62 -14.61 -1.25
C VAL A 71 6.54 -13.92 -0.24
N THR A 72 6.34 -12.61 -0.06
CA THR A 72 6.93 -11.84 1.04
C THR A 72 5.81 -11.16 1.81
N CYS A 73 5.66 -11.52 3.08
CA CYS A 73 4.78 -10.80 4.01
C CYS A 73 5.56 -9.63 4.60
N ILE A 74 5.12 -8.39 4.32
CA ILE A 74 5.79 -7.17 4.77
C ILE A 74 4.76 -6.19 5.34
N ASP A 75 5.12 -5.52 6.42
CA ASP A 75 4.34 -4.42 7.01
C ASP A 75 5.25 -3.22 7.23
N ASN A 76 5.12 -2.23 6.35
CA ASN A 76 5.85 -0.97 6.43
C ASN A 76 4.89 0.22 6.22
N GLY A 77 3.86 0.29 7.06
CA GLY A 77 2.72 1.22 6.98
C GLY A 77 1.41 0.49 6.74
N MET A 78 1.44 -0.55 5.89
CA MET A 78 0.31 -1.40 5.59
C MET A 78 0.77 -2.85 5.40
N PRO A 79 0.14 -3.83 6.06
CA PRO A 79 0.41 -5.24 5.81
C PRO A 79 0.04 -5.64 4.38
N VAL A 80 1.00 -6.16 3.64
CA VAL A 80 0.80 -6.66 2.27
C VAL A 80 1.53 -7.98 2.05
N ILE A 81 1.02 -8.77 1.10
CA ILE A 81 1.68 -9.99 0.61
C ILE A 81 2.16 -9.69 -0.81
N LEU A 82 3.47 -9.61 -0.99
CA LEU A 82 4.08 -9.45 -2.30
C LEU A 82 4.26 -10.82 -2.96
N LEU A 83 3.89 -10.93 -4.22
CA LEU A 83 4.05 -12.13 -5.04
C LEU A 83 4.27 -11.75 -6.50
N ARG A 84 4.81 -12.67 -7.30
CA ARG A 84 4.98 -12.44 -8.73
C ARG A 84 3.69 -12.74 -9.47
N ALA A 85 3.25 -11.82 -10.34
CA ALA A 85 2.07 -12.03 -11.19
C ALA A 85 2.18 -13.30 -12.04
N CYS A 86 3.38 -13.59 -12.58
CA CYS A 86 3.62 -14.76 -13.42
C CYS A 86 3.42 -16.10 -12.70
N ASP A 87 3.62 -16.17 -11.38
CA ASP A 87 3.37 -17.39 -10.59
C ASP A 87 1.86 -17.70 -10.47
N LEU A 88 1.02 -16.72 -10.78
CA LEU A 88 -0.44 -16.85 -10.87
C LEU A 88 -0.94 -16.97 -12.32
N GLY A 89 -0.05 -16.93 -13.32
CA GLY A 89 -0.43 -16.94 -14.73
C GLY A 89 -0.80 -15.57 -15.30
N CYS A 90 -0.52 -14.49 -14.56
CA CYS A 90 -0.76 -13.11 -14.99
C CYS A 90 0.53 -12.44 -15.48
N THR A 91 0.38 -11.43 -16.32
CA THR A 91 1.46 -10.55 -16.78
C THR A 91 1.76 -9.44 -15.77
N GLY A 92 0.75 -9.00 -15.01
CA GLY A 92 0.83 -7.83 -14.13
C GLY A 92 0.49 -6.51 -14.83
N TYR A 93 0.10 -6.56 -16.10
CA TYR A 93 -0.29 -5.40 -16.93
C TYR A 93 -1.73 -5.48 -17.43
N GLU A 94 -2.51 -6.43 -16.91
CA GLU A 94 -3.95 -6.52 -17.16
C GLU A 94 -4.68 -5.24 -16.75
N THR A 95 -5.78 -4.93 -17.42
CA THR A 95 -6.66 -3.85 -16.97
C THR A 95 -7.36 -4.22 -15.67
N ARG A 96 -7.82 -3.21 -14.93
CA ARG A 96 -8.61 -3.43 -13.72
C ARG A 96 -9.81 -4.35 -13.99
N GLU A 97 -10.53 -4.15 -15.09
CA GLU A 97 -11.71 -4.93 -15.43
C GLU A 97 -11.37 -6.39 -15.74
N GLN A 98 -10.20 -6.66 -16.33
CA GLN A 98 -9.74 -8.02 -16.56
C GLN A 98 -9.46 -8.74 -15.23
N LEU A 99 -8.78 -8.06 -14.30
CA LEU A 99 -8.51 -8.61 -12.97
C LEU A 99 -9.79 -8.80 -12.15
N ASP A 100 -10.71 -7.83 -12.18
CA ASP A 100 -11.98 -7.87 -11.44
C ASP A 100 -12.90 -9.00 -11.94
N ASN A 101 -12.83 -9.35 -13.24
CA ASN A 101 -13.63 -10.41 -13.84
C ASN A 101 -12.98 -11.81 -13.80
N ASP A 102 -11.73 -11.94 -13.35
CA ASP A 102 -11.08 -13.25 -13.21
C ASP A 102 -11.38 -13.87 -11.82
N ASP A 103 -12.50 -14.60 -11.75
CA ASP A 103 -12.92 -15.30 -10.54
C ASP A 103 -11.93 -16.37 -10.07
N ALA A 104 -11.17 -17.00 -10.98
CA ALA A 104 -10.20 -18.03 -10.61
C ALA A 104 -8.98 -17.41 -9.92
N LEU A 105 -8.49 -16.28 -10.46
CA LEU A 105 -7.43 -15.49 -9.86
C LEU A 105 -7.82 -14.97 -8.47
N LYS A 106 -9.01 -14.37 -8.34
CA LYS A 106 -9.50 -13.84 -7.04
C LYS A 106 -9.53 -14.92 -5.95
N ARG A 107 -10.09 -16.10 -6.24
CA ARG A 107 -10.11 -17.22 -5.28
C ARG A 107 -8.70 -17.66 -4.86
N ARG A 108 -7.75 -17.66 -5.80
CA ARG A 108 -6.35 -18.03 -5.52
C ARG A 108 -5.65 -16.98 -4.66
N LEU A 109 -5.89 -15.69 -4.94
CA LEU A 109 -5.40 -14.59 -4.12
C LEU A 109 -5.97 -14.64 -2.69
N GLU A 110 -7.27 -14.87 -2.54
CA GLU A 110 -7.94 -15.03 -1.23
C GLU A 110 -7.37 -16.21 -0.44
N SER A 111 -7.13 -17.35 -1.09
CA SER A 111 -6.52 -18.53 -0.45
C SER A 111 -5.13 -18.21 0.12
N ILE A 112 -4.30 -17.49 -0.65
CA ILE A 112 -2.97 -17.05 -0.22
C ILE A 112 -3.10 -16.01 0.92
N ALA A 113 -4.04 -15.07 0.81
CA ALA A 113 -4.25 -13.99 1.77
C ALA A 113 -4.72 -14.47 3.15
N CYS A 114 -5.42 -15.61 3.23
CA CYS A 114 -5.84 -16.22 4.50
C CYS A 114 -4.74 -17.03 5.22
N ARG A 115 -3.56 -17.23 4.62
CA ARG A 115 -2.47 -18.01 5.25
C ARG A 115 -1.74 -17.27 6.38
N PRO A 116 -1.30 -16.02 6.23
CA PRO A 116 -0.62 -15.30 7.31
C PRO A 116 -1.63 -14.95 8.41
N GLY A 117 -1.65 -15.73 9.49
CA GLY A 117 -2.64 -15.62 10.57
C GLY A 117 -3.04 -16.97 11.21
N ARG A 118 -2.50 -18.09 10.71
CA ARG A 118 -2.49 -19.39 11.40
C ARG A 118 -1.14 -19.70 12.00
#